data_AF-A0ABD3XU27-F1
#
_entry.id   AF-A0ABD3XU27-F1
#
_cell.length_a   1.000
_cell.length_b   1.000
_cell.length_c   1.000
_cell.angle_alpha   90.00
_cell.angle_beta   90.00
_cell.angle_gamma   90.00
#
_symmetry.space_group_name_H-M   'P 1'
#
loop_
_entity.id
_entity.type
_entity.pdbx_description
1 polymer ?
#
loop_
_entity_poly.entity_id
_entity_poly.type
_entity_poly.pdbx_seq_one_letter_code
_entity_poly.pdbx_strand_id
1 'polypeptide(L)'
;MLSQESPREVISPEQDQRMLSTPVLCYIFKDKYLPPPIFHRLIAACITRWPVAKKKETSENLIFCGCCIFDVDLFHRLTLYCRSHIVFARITRMVIDEAKIPDTKLCTRVRKFISLNLNKIISYLSQNLQYGLSVQCTSSQGVSDDSKVYFSPMFDIWFAEESHAHDAPITPEHMNHARLCVALVTVCGNAMREVLRTKVPAQHTDIYQAILANKGKLTGRPGRPLLNPSQINVVFPDPQGKKTGTLDQFDISLLYILIRNISAVQAPIITGWGNDPQDQPRDTSLGASVERIRSFRNHITGHSPDAKISRQDLEDYWTKFEAVIRDIEKVIGRQVCSQELDRQKRQVISVYEAC
;
A
#
# COMPACT_ATOMS: atom_id res chain seq x y z
N MET A 1 -41.85 41.11 7.51
CA MET A 1 -41.05 41.20 6.28
C MET A 1 -40.05 40.07 6.28
N LEU A 2 -40.43 38.92 5.72
CA LEU A 2 -39.51 37.84 5.38
C LEU A 2 -39.28 37.97 3.88
N SER A 3 -38.07 38.34 3.48
CA SER A 3 -37.67 38.45 2.08
C SER A 3 -37.64 37.05 1.48
N GLN A 4 -38.55 36.80 0.54
CA GLN A 4 -38.45 35.66 -0.37
C GLN A 4 -37.22 35.88 -1.25
N GLU A 5 -36.14 35.13 -0.99
CA GLU A 5 -35.09 34.96 -1.99
C GLU A 5 -35.62 34.05 -3.10
N SER A 6 -35.46 34.50 -4.34
CA SER A 6 -35.84 33.75 -5.53
C SER A 6 -35.07 32.42 -5.61
N PRO A 7 -35.65 31.36 -6.21
CA PRO A 7 -34.90 30.14 -6.47
C PRO A 7 -33.71 30.49 -7.36
N ARG A 8 -32.49 30.39 -6.82
CA ARG A 8 -31.28 30.42 -7.64
C ARG A 8 -31.39 29.27 -8.63
N GLU A 9 -31.23 29.57 -9.91
CA GLU A 9 -31.29 28.60 -11.00
C GLU A 9 -30.50 27.34 -10.63
N VAL A 10 -31.23 26.26 -10.45
CA VAL A 10 -30.71 24.91 -10.32
C VAL A 10 -30.06 24.60 -11.66
N ILE A 11 -28.73 24.47 -11.68
CA ILE A 11 -28.04 23.87 -12.82
C ILE A 11 -28.49 22.41 -12.85
N SER A 12 -29.49 22.16 -13.69
CA SER A 12 -29.94 20.82 -14.08
C SER A 12 -28.73 20.01 -14.58
N PRO A 13 -28.55 18.75 -14.16
CA PRO A 13 -27.50 17.87 -14.68
C PRO A 13 -27.69 17.46 -16.15
N GLU A 14 -28.66 18.03 -16.87
CA GLU A 14 -28.87 17.73 -18.30
C GLU A 14 -27.86 18.39 -19.25
N GLN A 15 -26.78 19.02 -18.76
CA GLN A 15 -25.80 19.71 -19.63
C GLN A 15 -24.34 19.27 -19.51
N ASP A 16 -24.03 18.03 -19.12
CA ASP A 16 -22.69 17.49 -19.36
C ASP A 16 -22.67 16.08 -19.99
N GLN A 17 -23.34 15.98 -21.14
CA GLN A 17 -23.40 14.78 -22.00
C GLN A 17 -22.09 14.48 -22.78
N ARG A 18 -20.91 15.01 -22.39
CA ARG A 18 -19.69 14.88 -23.21
C ARG A 18 -18.44 14.33 -22.50
N MET A 19 -18.56 13.38 -21.57
CA MET A 19 -17.41 12.63 -21.05
C MET A 19 -17.40 11.16 -21.52
N LEU A 20 -16.51 10.85 -22.47
CA LEU A 20 -16.25 9.48 -22.92
C LEU A 20 -15.51 8.70 -21.81
N SER A 21 -16.22 7.80 -21.14
CA SER A 21 -15.70 7.00 -20.04
C SER A 21 -15.71 5.51 -20.36
N THR A 22 -14.79 4.76 -19.74
CA THR A 22 -14.83 3.29 -19.77
C THR A 22 -15.98 2.76 -18.92
N PRO A 23 -16.48 1.54 -19.22
CA PRO A 23 -17.33 0.81 -18.28
C PRO A 23 -16.63 0.68 -16.92
N VAL A 24 -17.37 0.89 -15.84
CA VAL A 24 -16.80 0.77 -14.48
C VAL A 24 -16.47 -0.70 -14.20
N LEU A 25 -15.22 -0.93 -13.83
CA LEU A 25 -14.73 -2.26 -13.46
C LEU A 25 -14.95 -2.48 -11.97
N CYS A 26 -15.59 -3.59 -11.62
CA CYS A 26 -15.96 -3.95 -10.25
C CYS A 26 -15.16 -5.16 -9.77
N TYR A 27 -14.45 -4.99 -8.66
CA TYR A 27 -13.73 -6.04 -7.94
C TYR A 27 -14.57 -6.44 -6.71
N ILE A 28 -15.31 -7.53 -6.82
CA ILE A 28 -16.36 -7.94 -5.87
C ILE A 28 -15.82 -9.01 -4.93
N PHE A 29 -15.75 -8.73 -3.63
CA PHE A 29 -15.25 -9.67 -2.63
C PHE A 29 -16.35 -10.66 -2.21
N LYS A 30 -16.07 -11.97 -2.31
CA LYS A 30 -17.08 -13.05 -2.25
C LYS A 30 -17.84 -13.14 -0.92
N ASP A 31 -17.20 -12.79 0.18
CA ASP A 31 -17.80 -12.88 1.54
C ASP A 31 -18.61 -11.63 1.92
N LYS A 32 -18.98 -10.79 0.95
CA LYS A 32 -19.63 -9.49 1.17
C LYS A 32 -18.88 -8.60 2.16
N TYR A 33 -17.57 -8.78 2.24
CA TYR A 33 -16.70 -8.04 3.13
C TYR A 33 -15.43 -7.62 2.40
N LEU A 34 -15.14 -6.31 2.42
CA LEU A 34 -13.87 -5.75 2.02
C LEU A 34 -13.14 -5.29 3.29
N PRO A 35 -12.10 -6.02 3.74
CA PRO A 35 -11.27 -5.56 4.84
C PRO A 35 -10.74 -4.15 4.57
N PRO A 36 -10.96 -3.17 5.46
CA PRO A 36 -10.51 -1.78 5.26
C PRO A 36 -9.04 -1.63 4.83
N PRO A 37 -8.07 -2.43 5.35
CA PRO A 37 -6.68 -2.33 4.93
C PRO A 37 -6.41 -2.65 3.46
N ILE A 38 -7.31 -3.38 2.78
CA ILE A 38 -7.12 -3.74 1.37
C ILE A 38 -7.25 -2.52 0.48
N PHE A 39 -8.32 -1.74 0.66
CA PHE A 39 -8.55 -0.55 -0.14
C PHE A 39 -7.45 0.49 0.12
N HIS A 40 -7.10 0.74 1.38
CA HIS A 40 -6.04 1.71 1.72
C HIS A 40 -4.68 1.32 1.13
N ARG A 41 -4.31 0.03 1.15
CA ARG A 41 -3.07 -0.43 0.53
C ARG A 41 -3.11 -0.37 -1.00
N LEU A 42 -4.27 -0.57 -1.61
CA LEU A 42 -4.44 -0.40 -3.05
C LEU A 42 -4.26 1.08 -3.43
N ILE A 43 -4.87 2.00 -2.68
CA ILE A 43 -4.69 3.44 -2.84
C ILE A 43 -3.22 3.83 -2.67
N ALA A 44 -2.55 3.32 -1.61
CA ALA A 44 -1.12 3.56 -1.41
C ALA A 44 -0.28 3.09 -2.61
N ALA A 45 -0.58 1.91 -3.16
CA ALA A 45 0.07 1.45 -4.39
C ALA A 45 -0.20 2.38 -5.59
N CYS A 46 -1.42 2.90 -5.74
CA CYS A 46 -1.76 3.84 -6.81
C CYS A 46 -1.04 5.19 -6.65
N ILE A 47 -0.91 5.71 -5.42
CA ILE A 47 -0.16 6.94 -5.11
C ILE A 47 1.31 6.83 -5.52
N THR A 48 1.92 5.64 -5.42
CA THR A 48 3.29 5.44 -5.91
C THR A 48 3.40 5.44 -7.43
N ARG A 49 2.29 5.20 -8.14
CA ARG A 49 2.29 5.01 -9.59
C ARG A 49 1.83 6.24 -10.36
N TRP A 50 0.82 6.95 -9.84
CA TRP A 50 0.18 8.07 -10.49
C TRP A 50 0.00 9.23 -9.51
N PRO A 51 0.16 10.49 -9.96
CA PRO A 51 -0.20 11.64 -9.16
C PRO A 51 -1.69 11.61 -8.82
N VAL A 52 -2.04 12.04 -7.61
CA VAL A 52 -3.44 12.26 -7.24
C VAL A 52 -3.91 13.51 -7.96
N ALA A 53 -5.06 13.40 -8.63
CA ALA A 53 -5.64 14.49 -9.38
C ALA A 53 -6.01 15.64 -8.45
N LYS A 54 -5.88 16.87 -8.94
CA LYS A 54 -6.24 18.07 -8.17
C LYS A 54 -7.52 18.72 -8.71
N LYS A 55 -8.27 19.36 -7.81
CA LYS A 55 -9.39 20.23 -8.19
C LYS A 55 -8.82 21.47 -8.88
N LYS A 56 -9.39 21.84 -10.04
CA LYS A 56 -8.88 22.95 -10.88
C LYS A 56 -8.88 24.30 -10.16
N GLU A 57 -9.86 24.53 -9.28
CA GLU A 57 -10.06 25.81 -8.61
C GLU A 57 -9.25 25.95 -7.31
N THR A 58 -9.21 24.89 -6.50
CA THR A 58 -8.65 24.94 -5.14
C THR A 58 -7.27 24.28 -5.03
N SER A 59 -6.81 23.60 -6.07
CA SER A 59 -5.59 22.77 -6.06
C SER A 59 -5.59 21.66 -4.99
N GLU A 60 -6.75 21.33 -4.41
CA GLU A 60 -6.91 20.27 -3.43
C GLU A 60 -6.81 18.89 -4.08
N ASN A 61 -6.16 17.95 -3.40
CA ASN A 61 -6.05 16.57 -3.86
C ASN A 61 -7.42 15.88 -3.81
N LEU A 62 -7.80 15.23 -4.90
CA LEU A 62 -9.05 14.49 -5.04
C LEU A 62 -8.91 13.07 -4.47
N ILE A 63 -8.76 13.01 -3.16
CA ILE A 63 -8.64 11.80 -2.36
C ILE A 63 -9.42 11.97 -1.05
N PHE A 64 -10.32 11.05 -0.81
CA PHE A 64 -11.35 11.09 0.23
C PHE A 64 -11.45 9.71 0.89
N CYS A 65 -12.16 9.63 2.01
CA CYS A 65 -12.46 8.36 2.65
C CYS A 65 -13.26 7.47 1.67
N GLY A 66 -12.62 6.42 1.14
CA GLY A 66 -13.27 5.50 0.20
C GLY A 66 -13.28 5.92 -1.27
N CYS A 67 -12.65 7.03 -1.67
CA CYS A 67 -12.57 7.47 -3.08
C CYS A 67 -11.26 8.19 -3.40
N CYS A 68 -10.66 7.95 -4.56
CA CYS A 68 -9.43 8.59 -5.03
C CYS A 68 -9.47 8.77 -6.54
N ILE A 69 -8.98 9.91 -7.02
CA ILE A 69 -8.83 10.20 -8.44
C ILE A 69 -7.36 10.42 -8.74
N PHE A 70 -6.83 9.77 -9.77
CA PHE A 70 -5.43 9.84 -10.19
C PHE A 70 -5.33 10.33 -11.63
N ASP A 71 -4.37 11.19 -11.94
CA ASP A 71 -4.04 11.54 -13.33
C ASP A 71 -3.11 10.44 -13.90
N VAL A 72 -3.66 9.60 -14.77
CA VAL A 72 -2.97 8.43 -15.35
C VAL A 72 -2.00 8.84 -16.45
N ASP A 73 -2.40 9.85 -17.21
CA ASP A 73 -1.62 10.59 -18.21
C ASP A 73 -2.23 11.99 -18.38
N LEU A 74 -1.77 12.75 -19.39
CA LEU A 74 -2.25 14.12 -19.67
C LEU A 74 -3.75 14.21 -20.01
N PHE A 75 -4.38 13.10 -20.38
CA PHE A 75 -5.73 13.06 -20.91
C PHE A 75 -6.68 12.15 -20.12
N HIS A 76 -6.18 11.30 -19.24
CA HIS A 76 -6.99 10.28 -18.57
C HIS A 76 -6.86 10.32 -17.06
N ARG A 77 -8.00 10.19 -16.39
CA ARG A 77 -8.10 10.00 -14.95
C ARG A 77 -8.56 8.61 -14.60
N LEU A 78 -7.99 8.04 -13.54
CA LEU A 78 -8.47 6.83 -12.89
C LEU A 78 -9.20 7.24 -11.61
N THR A 79 -10.47 6.92 -11.53
CA THR A 79 -11.27 7.01 -10.30
C THR A 79 -11.32 5.63 -9.67
N LEU A 80 -10.83 5.52 -8.43
CA LEU A 80 -10.98 4.35 -7.57
C LEU A 80 -11.88 4.70 -6.41
N TYR A 81 -12.89 3.89 -6.15
CA TYR A 81 -13.71 4.05 -4.94
C TYR A 81 -14.14 2.70 -4.41
N CYS A 82 -14.51 2.63 -3.14
CA CYS A 82 -15.03 1.41 -2.54
C CYS A 82 -16.41 1.65 -1.92
N ARG A 83 -17.28 0.66 -2.07
CA ARG A 83 -18.57 0.61 -1.37
C ARG A 83 -18.83 -0.81 -0.90
N SER A 84 -19.13 -0.95 0.39
CA SER A 84 -19.40 -2.23 1.05
C SER A 84 -18.29 -3.27 0.85
N HIS A 85 -18.40 -4.10 -0.18
CA HIS A 85 -17.49 -5.21 -0.48
C HIS A 85 -16.96 -5.17 -1.90
N ILE A 86 -17.04 -4.01 -2.55
CA ILE A 86 -16.69 -3.83 -3.95
C ILE A 86 -15.72 -2.67 -4.06
N VAL A 87 -14.62 -2.89 -4.79
CA VAL A 87 -13.74 -1.82 -5.28
C VAL A 87 -14.10 -1.54 -6.73
N PHE A 88 -14.35 -0.28 -7.04
CA PHE A 88 -14.71 0.21 -8.35
C PHE A 88 -13.54 0.96 -8.95
N ALA A 89 -13.33 0.76 -10.26
CA ALA A 89 -12.31 1.44 -11.04
C ALA A 89 -12.90 1.95 -12.35
N ARG A 90 -12.76 3.26 -12.60
CA ARG A 90 -13.22 3.91 -13.83
C ARG A 90 -12.09 4.72 -14.44
N ILE A 91 -11.88 4.56 -15.73
CA ILE A 91 -10.97 5.42 -16.50
C ILE A 91 -11.80 6.38 -17.34
N THR A 92 -11.47 7.66 -17.21
CA THR A 92 -12.23 8.76 -17.77
C THR A 92 -11.30 9.66 -18.56
N ARG A 93 -11.66 10.00 -19.79
CA ARG A 93 -10.89 10.95 -20.61
C ARG A 93 -11.36 12.39 -20.32
N MET A 94 -10.41 13.29 -20.13
CA MET A 94 -10.60 14.68 -19.73
C MET A 94 -10.68 15.66 -20.91
N VAL A 95 -10.29 15.25 -22.12
CA VAL A 95 -10.33 16.08 -23.33
C VAL A 95 -11.39 15.55 -24.29
N ILE A 96 -12.35 16.42 -24.62
CA ILE A 96 -13.48 16.16 -25.51
C ILE A 96 -12.99 16.30 -26.96
N ASP A 97 -12.64 15.17 -27.56
CA ASP A 97 -12.61 15.01 -29.02
C ASP A 97 -13.57 13.86 -29.32
N GLU A 98 -14.66 14.14 -30.04
CA GLU A 98 -16.00 13.54 -29.87
C GLU A 98 -16.14 12.04 -30.25
N ALA A 99 -15.06 11.26 -30.40
CA ALA A 99 -15.18 9.89 -30.93
C ALA A 99 -14.27 8.81 -30.32
N LYS A 100 -13.48 9.05 -29.28
CA LYS A 100 -12.49 8.04 -28.82
C LYS A 100 -12.59 7.70 -27.34
N ILE A 101 -13.17 6.53 -27.07
CA ILE A 101 -13.06 5.76 -25.81
C ILE A 101 -11.58 5.74 -25.36
N PRO A 102 -11.28 5.75 -24.04
CA PRO A 102 -9.91 5.61 -23.54
C PRO A 102 -9.16 4.44 -24.19
N ASP A 103 -7.87 4.63 -24.52
CA ASP A 103 -7.07 3.64 -25.24
C ASP A 103 -7.14 2.26 -24.56
N THR A 104 -7.52 1.23 -25.33
CA THR A 104 -7.59 -0.17 -24.87
C THR A 104 -6.29 -0.63 -24.22
N LYS A 105 -5.13 -0.16 -24.71
CA LYS A 105 -3.82 -0.48 -24.11
C LYS A 105 -3.63 0.16 -22.75
N LEU A 106 -4.08 1.40 -22.56
CA LEU A 106 -4.06 2.09 -21.26
C LEU A 106 -4.97 1.34 -20.27
N CYS A 107 -6.20 1.04 -20.68
CA CYS A 107 -7.18 0.33 -19.86
C CYS A 107 -6.65 -1.03 -19.39
N THR A 108 -6.04 -1.79 -20.31
CA THR A 108 -5.41 -3.08 -20.00
C THR A 108 -4.28 -2.92 -18.98
N ARG A 109 -3.46 -1.87 -19.12
CA ARG A 109 -2.32 -1.60 -18.23
C ARG A 109 -2.77 -1.24 -16.81
N VAL A 110 -3.75 -0.35 -16.69
CA VAL A 110 -4.33 0.06 -15.41
C VAL A 110 -5.00 -1.14 -14.72
N ARG A 111 -5.81 -1.92 -15.48
CA ARG A 111 -6.45 -3.14 -14.98
C ARG A 111 -5.43 -4.17 -14.48
N LYS A 112 -4.35 -4.38 -15.24
CA LYS A 112 -3.27 -5.30 -14.83
C LYS A 112 -2.59 -4.80 -13.55
N PHE A 113 -2.33 -3.50 -13.44
CA PHE A 113 -1.74 -2.91 -12.24
C PHE A 113 -2.63 -3.10 -11.00
N ILE A 114 -3.92 -2.77 -11.08
CA ILE A 114 -4.87 -2.91 -9.97
C ILE A 114 -4.96 -4.38 -9.53
N SER A 115 -5.16 -5.28 -10.49
CA SER A 115 -5.34 -6.71 -10.21
C SER A 115 -4.08 -7.34 -9.58
N LEU A 116 -2.89 -6.97 -10.08
CA LEU A 116 -1.62 -7.43 -9.51
C LEU A 116 -1.44 -6.93 -8.06
N ASN A 117 -1.76 -5.68 -7.78
CA ASN A 117 -1.63 -5.13 -6.44
C ASN A 117 -2.67 -5.71 -5.47
N LEU A 118 -3.92 -5.85 -5.90
CA LEU A 118 -4.95 -6.53 -5.10
C LEU A 118 -4.53 -7.96 -4.75
N ASN A 119 -4.04 -8.74 -5.73
CA ASN A 119 -3.58 -10.11 -5.48
C ASN A 119 -2.42 -10.15 -4.47
N LYS A 120 -1.45 -9.24 -4.60
CA LYS A 120 -0.36 -9.11 -3.62
C LYS A 120 -0.90 -8.77 -2.24
N ILE A 121 -1.72 -7.74 -2.13
CA ILE A 121 -2.28 -7.27 -0.85
C ILE A 121 -3.09 -8.39 -0.16
N ILE A 122 -3.93 -9.09 -0.92
CA ILE A 122 -4.72 -10.23 -0.43
C ILE A 122 -3.80 -11.36 0.05
N SER A 123 -2.75 -11.70 -0.70
CA SER A 123 -1.79 -12.72 -0.26
C SER A 123 -1.09 -12.39 1.05
N TYR A 124 -0.93 -11.10 1.37
CA TYR A 124 -0.35 -10.66 2.64
C TYR A 124 -1.35 -10.63 3.78
N LEU A 125 -2.60 -10.23 3.53
CA LEU A 125 -3.57 -9.92 4.58
C LEU A 125 -4.54 -11.06 4.90
N SER A 126 -4.93 -11.88 3.92
CA SER A 126 -5.93 -12.94 4.11
C SER A 126 -5.88 -13.95 2.96
N GLN A 127 -5.27 -15.11 3.21
CA GLN A 127 -5.11 -16.17 2.19
C GLN A 127 -6.44 -16.77 1.68
N ASN A 128 -7.53 -16.64 2.44
CA ASN A 128 -8.85 -17.18 2.06
C ASN A 128 -9.75 -16.19 1.34
N LEU A 129 -9.35 -14.91 1.26
CA LEU A 129 -10.19 -13.88 0.66
C LEU A 129 -10.11 -13.95 -0.87
N GLN A 130 -11.26 -14.05 -1.52
CA GLN A 130 -11.37 -14.10 -2.98
C GLN A 130 -12.22 -12.94 -3.49
N TYR A 131 -11.88 -12.42 -4.66
CA TYR A 131 -12.73 -11.47 -5.40
C TYR A 131 -13.01 -11.96 -6.82
N GLY A 132 -14.20 -11.62 -7.32
CA GLY A 132 -14.58 -11.72 -8.73
C GLY A 132 -14.41 -10.39 -9.45
N LEU A 133 -14.29 -10.44 -10.77
CA LEU A 133 -14.13 -9.25 -11.61
C LEU A 133 -15.33 -9.14 -12.56
N SER A 134 -16.05 -8.03 -12.45
CA SER A 134 -17.30 -7.79 -13.18
C SER A 134 -17.30 -6.39 -13.78
N VAL A 135 -18.23 -6.12 -14.69
CA VAL A 135 -18.44 -4.78 -15.27
C VAL A 135 -19.80 -4.25 -14.83
N GLN A 136 -19.86 -2.99 -14.43
CA GLN A 136 -21.10 -2.32 -14.06
C GLN A 136 -21.99 -2.11 -15.29
N CYS A 137 -23.28 -2.44 -15.19
CA CYS A 137 -24.27 -2.24 -16.26
C CYS A 137 -25.40 -1.31 -15.80
N THR A 138 -25.90 -0.47 -16.71
CA THR A 138 -26.91 0.57 -16.43
C THR A 138 -28.31 0.28 -16.99
N SER A 139 -28.54 -0.83 -17.71
CA SER A 139 -29.86 -1.16 -18.27
C SER A 139 -30.49 -2.39 -17.60
N SER A 140 -31.78 -2.31 -17.27
CA SER A 140 -32.58 -3.36 -16.60
C SER A 140 -33.22 -4.37 -17.57
N GLN A 141 -32.75 -4.51 -18.81
CA GLN A 141 -33.30 -5.48 -19.74
C GLN A 141 -32.54 -6.80 -19.67
N GLY A 142 -33.28 -7.84 -19.29
CA GLY A 142 -32.79 -9.08 -18.74
C GLY A 142 -31.81 -9.84 -19.64
N VAL A 143 -30.68 -10.20 -19.06
CA VAL A 143 -29.88 -11.36 -19.43
C VAL A 143 -29.21 -11.88 -18.16
N SER A 144 -29.40 -13.16 -17.84
CA SER A 144 -28.79 -13.85 -16.71
C SER A 144 -27.30 -14.08 -16.97
N ASP A 145 -26.46 -13.11 -16.62
CA ASP A 145 -25.01 -13.25 -16.71
C ASP A 145 -24.38 -12.78 -15.38
N ASP A 146 -23.81 -13.74 -14.63
CA ASP A 146 -23.14 -13.54 -13.34
C ASP A 146 -21.94 -12.58 -13.42
N SER A 147 -21.56 -12.12 -14.62
CA SER A 147 -20.47 -11.16 -14.86
C SER A 147 -20.89 -9.67 -14.80
N LYS A 148 -22.18 -9.36 -14.59
CA LYS A 148 -22.72 -7.98 -14.60
C LYS A 148 -23.36 -7.60 -13.26
N VAL A 149 -23.02 -6.41 -12.75
CA VAL A 149 -23.65 -5.85 -11.54
C VAL A 149 -24.42 -4.59 -11.89
N TYR A 150 -25.69 -4.54 -11.47
CA TYR A 150 -26.61 -3.46 -11.77
C TYR A 150 -26.59 -2.38 -10.69
N PHE A 151 -26.52 -1.11 -11.10
CA PHE A 151 -26.64 0.04 -10.20
C PHE A 151 -27.41 1.19 -10.88
N SER A 152 -28.23 1.91 -10.11
CA SER A 152 -29.06 3.02 -10.61
C SER A 152 -28.21 4.27 -10.95
N PRO A 153 -28.48 4.97 -12.08
CA PRO A 153 -27.76 6.19 -12.50
C PRO A 153 -27.84 7.35 -11.50
N MET A 154 -28.86 7.36 -10.63
CA MET A 154 -29.10 8.45 -9.66
C MET A 154 -28.03 8.53 -8.55
N PHE A 155 -27.18 7.50 -8.41
CA PHE A 155 -26.16 7.42 -7.37
C PHE A 155 -24.82 8.09 -7.71
N ASP A 156 -24.49 8.30 -8.99
CA ASP A 156 -23.25 8.99 -9.40
C ASP A 156 -23.31 10.50 -9.06
N ILE A 157 -24.52 11.08 -9.00
CA ILE A 157 -24.78 12.49 -8.66
C ILE A 157 -24.71 12.71 -7.14
N TRP A 158 -25.27 11.78 -6.35
CA TRP A 158 -25.25 11.85 -4.89
C TRP A 158 -23.83 11.77 -4.28
N PHE A 159 -22.91 11.04 -4.90
CA PHE A 159 -21.51 10.96 -4.44
C PHE A 159 -20.72 12.27 -4.61
N ALA A 160 -21.08 13.09 -5.59
CA ALA A 160 -20.51 14.44 -5.73
C ALA A 160 -21.02 15.38 -4.63
N GLU A 161 -22.25 15.20 -4.17
CA GLU A 161 -22.86 16.01 -3.10
C GLU A 161 -22.44 15.56 -1.69
N GLU A 162 -22.33 14.24 -1.42
CA GLU A 162 -21.92 13.72 -0.09
C GLU A 162 -20.41 13.85 0.18
N SER A 163 -19.57 13.92 -0.85
CA SER A 163 -18.11 14.18 -0.66
C SER A 163 -17.79 15.62 -0.23
N HIS A 164 -18.81 16.49 -0.13
CA HIS A 164 -18.74 17.80 0.49
C HIS A 164 -19.05 17.79 2.00
N ALA A 165 -19.44 16.66 2.58
CA ALA A 165 -19.70 16.54 4.01
C ALA A 165 -18.45 16.07 4.78
N HIS A 166 -17.79 17.02 5.43
CA HIS A 166 -16.98 16.87 6.66
C HIS A 166 -15.60 16.16 6.70
N ASP A 167 -15.05 15.63 5.61
CA ASP A 167 -13.68 15.06 5.65
C ASP A 167 -12.60 16.08 5.25
N ALA A 168 -11.61 16.30 6.12
CA ALA A 168 -10.45 17.15 5.82
C ALA A 168 -9.63 16.56 4.65
N PRO A 169 -9.20 17.38 3.66
CA PRO A 169 -8.51 16.88 2.48
C PRO A 169 -7.16 16.24 2.84
N ILE A 170 -6.81 15.13 2.18
CA ILE A 170 -5.49 14.50 2.34
C ILE A 170 -4.42 15.40 1.73
N THR A 171 -3.55 15.93 2.59
CA THR A 171 -2.47 16.84 2.22
C THR A 171 -1.26 16.09 1.59
N PRO A 172 -0.35 16.79 0.89
CA PRO A 172 0.89 16.20 0.38
C PRO A 172 1.73 15.48 1.45
N GLU A 173 1.69 15.95 2.69
CA GLU A 173 2.40 15.35 3.83
C GLU A 173 1.90 13.93 4.16
N HIS A 174 0.59 13.69 4.01
CA HIS A 174 0.04 12.34 4.18
C HIS A 174 0.47 11.41 3.04
N MET A 175 0.61 11.94 1.82
CA MET A 175 1.12 11.16 0.69
C MET A 175 2.59 10.79 0.90
N ASN A 176 3.39 11.67 1.51
CA ASN A 176 4.79 11.40 1.86
C ASN A 176 4.91 10.28 2.89
N HIS A 177 4.06 10.33 3.92
CA HIS A 177 3.96 9.28 4.91
C HIS A 177 3.63 7.93 4.27
N ALA A 178 2.63 7.88 3.39
CA ALA A 178 2.24 6.67 2.66
C ALA A 178 3.40 6.13 1.80
N ARG A 179 4.15 7.01 1.10
CA ARG A 179 5.33 6.63 0.31
C ARG A 179 6.42 5.97 1.17
N LEU A 180 6.71 6.55 2.33
CA LEU A 180 7.67 5.96 3.27
C LEU A 180 7.19 4.62 3.82
N CYS A 181 5.91 4.49 4.14
CA CYS A 181 5.33 3.21 4.57
C CYS A 181 5.52 2.12 3.50
N VAL A 182 5.27 2.44 2.22
CA VAL A 182 5.45 1.49 1.12
C VAL A 182 6.91 1.09 0.98
N ALA A 183 7.84 2.04 0.94
CA ALA A 183 9.26 1.71 0.80
C ALA A 183 9.80 0.95 2.00
N LEU A 184 9.38 1.29 3.22
CA LEU A 184 9.77 0.56 4.42
C LEU A 184 9.32 -0.91 4.31
N VAL A 185 8.05 -1.17 4.00
CA VAL A 185 7.51 -2.54 3.90
C VAL A 185 8.10 -3.32 2.72
N THR A 186 8.33 -2.65 1.59
CA THR A 186 8.81 -3.30 0.37
C THR A 186 10.33 -3.42 0.36
N VAL A 187 11.05 -2.30 0.35
CA VAL A 187 12.52 -2.25 0.26
C VAL A 187 13.16 -2.75 1.54
N CYS A 188 12.90 -2.11 2.68
CA CYS A 188 13.56 -2.49 3.94
C CYS A 188 13.11 -3.88 4.41
N GLY A 189 11.84 -4.23 4.21
CA GLY A 189 11.33 -5.58 4.43
C GLY A 189 12.08 -6.63 3.58
N ASN A 190 12.30 -6.38 2.29
CA ASN A 190 13.07 -7.28 1.44
C ASN A 190 14.54 -7.38 1.86
N ALA A 191 15.16 -6.26 2.25
CA ALA A 191 16.52 -6.27 2.76
C ALA A 191 16.65 -7.17 4.00
N MET A 192 15.71 -7.07 4.95
CA MET A 192 15.67 -7.96 6.12
C MET A 192 15.43 -9.43 5.75
N ARG A 193 14.61 -9.71 4.73
CA ARG A 193 14.44 -11.09 4.22
C ARG A 193 15.76 -11.63 3.66
N GLU A 194 16.51 -10.83 2.90
CA GLU A 194 17.82 -11.23 2.40
C GLU A 194 18.81 -11.45 3.55
N VAL A 195 18.84 -10.57 4.56
CA VAL A 195 19.66 -10.78 5.77
C VAL A 195 19.37 -12.14 6.38
N LEU A 196 18.09 -12.46 6.55
CA LEU A 196 17.66 -13.70 7.18
C LEU A 196 17.97 -14.94 6.32
N ARG A 197 17.89 -14.84 4.99
CA ARG A 197 18.29 -15.90 4.04
C ARG A 197 19.79 -16.16 4.06
N THR A 198 20.59 -15.11 4.22
CA THR A 198 22.06 -15.22 4.11
C THR A 198 22.72 -15.53 5.45
N LYS A 199 22.21 -15.01 6.57
CA LYS A 199 22.82 -15.15 7.89
C LYS A 199 22.22 -16.32 8.67
N VAL A 200 22.32 -17.51 8.08
CA VAL A 200 21.91 -18.77 8.71
C VAL A 200 22.98 -19.22 9.71
N PRO A 201 22.62 -19.65 10.94
CA PRO A 201 23.58 -20.24 11.87
C PRO A 201 24.27 -21.47 11.29
N ALA A 202 25.56 -21.65 11.58
CA ALA A 202 26.40 -22.69 10.97
C ALA A 202 25.87 -24.13 11.17
N GLN A 203 25.11 -24.36 12.24
CA GLN A 203 24.49 -25.65 12.55
C GLN A 203 23.22 -25.98 11.74
N HIS A 204 22.76 -25.07 10.87
CA HIS A 204 21.54 -25.25 10.08
C HIS A 204 21.82 -25.05 8.59
N THR A 205 21.18 -25.87 7.75
CA THR A 205 21.31 -25.79 6.29
C THR A 205 20.62 -24.56 5.70
N ASP A 206 19.47 -24.18 6.26
CA ASP A 206 18.71 -23.00 5.87
C ASP A 206 18.01 -22.37 7.08
N ILE A 207 17.39 -21.22 6.87
CA ILE A 207 16.70 -20.53 7.95
C ILE A 207 15.45 -21.26 8.44
N TYR A 208 14.76 -22.02 7.59
CA TYR A 208 13.54 -22.72 7.98
C TYR A 208 13.84 -23.84 8.97
N GLN A 209 14.94 -24.58 8.75
CA GLN A 209 15.53 -25.51 9.71
C GLN A 209 15.84 -24.82 11.04
N ALA A 210 16.48 -23.65 11.00
CA ALA A 210 16.79 -22.89 12.21
C ALA A 210 15.52 -22.45 12.97
N ILE A 211 14.47 -22.02 12.26
CA ILE A 211 13.17 -21.64 12.83
C ILE A 211 12.50 -22.84 13.50
N LEU A 212 12.45 -23.99 12.84
CA LEU A 212 11.86 -25.23 13.37
C LEU A 212 12.60 -25.70 14.62
N ALA A 213 13.94 -25.74 14.57
CA ALA A 213 14.78 -26.13 15.70
C ALA A 213 14.59 -25.22 16.92
N ASN A 214 14.23 -23.96 16.71
CA ASN A 214 14.01 -22.98 17.76
C ASN A 214 12.51 -22.72 18.07
N LYS A 215 11.60 -23.60 17.65
CA LYS A 215 10.14 -23.44 17.87
C LYS A 215 9.82 -23.19 19.35
N GLY A 216 10.42 -23.93 20.27
CA GLY A 216 10.18 -23.76 21.71
C GLY A 216 10.61 -22.38 22.23
N LYS A 217 11.72 -21.83 21.72
CA LYS A 217 12.17 -20.48 22.05
C LYS A 217 11.21 -19.42 21.51
N LEU A 218 10.77 -19.57 20.26
CA LEU A 218 9.90 -18.61 19.56
C LEU A 218 8.47 -18.57 20.14
N THR A 219 7.93 -19.74 20.48
CA THR A 219 6.59 -19.87 21.08
C THR A 219 6.60 -19.65 22.60
N GLY A 220 7.77 -19.73 23.25
CA GLY A 220 7.97 -19.42 24.65
C GLY A 220 7.11 -20.26 25.61
N ARG A 221 7.03 -19.82 26.87
CA ARG A 221 6.07 -20.35 27.85
C ARG A 221 4.77 -19.53 27.79
N PRO A 222 3.62 -20.10 28.17
CA PRO A 222 2.37 -19.36 28.29
C PRO A 222 2.58 -18.06 29.09
N GLY A 223 2.23 -16.91 28.50
CA GLY A 223 2.32 -15.58 29.12
C GLY A 223 3.53 -14.72 28.74
N ARG A 224 4.60 -15.27 28.13
CA ARG A 224 5.72 -14.48 27.57
C ARG A 224 6.29 -15.08 26.27
N PRO A 225 5.46 -15.32 25.24
CA PRO A 225 5.97 -15.80 23.96
C PRO A 225 6.74 -14.68 23.23
N LEU A 226 7.80 -15.03 22.49
CA LEU A 226 8.50 -14.07 21.62
C LEU A 226 7.63 -13.68 20.42
N LEU A 227 6.90 -14.65 19.88
CA LEU A 227 5.93 -14.45 18.80
C LEU A 227 4.52 -14.34 19.36
N ASN A 228 3.75 -13.35 18.90
CA ASN A 228 2.32 -13.31 19.22
C ASN A 228 1.55 -14.41 18.44
N PRO A 229 0.30 -14.73 18.81
CA PRO A 229 -0.47 -15.80 18.15
C PRO A 229 -0.58 -15.67 16.63
N SER A 230 -0.77 -14.45 16.11
CA SER A 230 -0.82 -14.19 14.67
C SER A 230 0.51 -14.50 13.97
N GLN A 231 1.63 -14.11 14.59
CA GLN A 231 2.97 -14.42 14.09
C GLN A 231 3.27 -15.91 14.17
N ILE A 232 2.81 -16.62 15.20
CA ILE A 232 2.93 -18.08 15.30
C ILE A 232 2.23 -18.75 14.12
N ASN A 233 1.00 -18.33 13.79
CA ASN A 233 0.25 -18.91 12.68
C ASN A 233 0.90 -18.64 11.30
N VAL A 234 1.56 -17.50 11.15
CA VAL A 234 2.31 -17.17 9.93
C VAL A 234 3.61 -17.97 9.86
N VAL A 235 4.35 -18.11 10.97
CA VAL A 235 5.62 -18.83 11.00
C VAL A 235 5.40 -20.35 10.94
N PHE A 236 4.38 -20.87 11.59
CA PHE A 236 4.04 -22.29 11.69
C PHE A 236 2.57 -22.52 11.24
N PRO A 237 2.29 -22.46 9.93
CA PRO A 237 0.93 -22.63 9.41
C PRO A 237 0.37 -24.06 9.62
N ASP A 238 1.25 -25.04 9.81
CA ASP A 238 0.87 -26.38 10.23
C ASP A 238 0.70 -26.41 11.76
N PRO A 239 -0.44 -26.87 12.31
CA PRO A 239 -0.65 -27.01 13.76
C PRO A 239 0.40 -27.89 14.44
N GLN A 240 0.94 -28.88 13.73
CA GLN A 240 2.03 -29.74 14.24
C GLN A 240 3.37 -28.98 14.24
N GLY A 241 3.44 -27.86 13.53
CA GLY A 241 4.61 -27.00 13.34
C GLY A 241 5.77 -27.72 12.66
N LYS A 242 5.45 -28.64 11.73
CA LYS A 242 6.46 -29.32 10.91
C LYS A 242 6.82 -28.52 9.65
N LYS A 243 6.02 -27.51 9.33
CA LYS A 243 6.20 -26.62 8.19
C LYS A 243 6.30 -25.17 8.63
N THR A 244 7.21 -24.44 7.99
CA THR A 244 7.34 -22.99 8.15
C THR A 244 6.62 -22.22 7.04
N GLY A 245 6.10 -21.04 7.36
CA GLY A 245 5.60 -20.08 6.37
C GLY A 245 6.70 -19.56 5.46
N THR A 246 6.31 -18.87 4.38
CA THR A 246 7.28 -18.29 3.44
C THR A 246 7.78 -16.93 3.95
N LEU A 247 9.06 -16.63 3.74
CA LEU A 247 9.65 -15.35 4.19
C LEU A 247 8.94 -14.11 3.61
N ASP A 248 8.29 -14.24 2.46
CA ASP A 248 7.55 -13.14 1.84
C ASP A 248 6.36 -12.73 2.71
N GLN A 249 5.76 -13.66 3.45
CA GLN A 249 4.64 -13.38 4.37
C GLN A 249 5.09 -12.71 5.67
N PHE A 250 6.40 -12.64 5.94
CA PHE A 250 6.90 -12.11 7.20
C PHE A 250 6.97 -10.59 7.14
N ASP A 251 6.33 -9.91 8.09
CA ASP A 251 6.45 -8.47 8.26
C ASP A 251 7.78 -8.07 8.94
N ILE A 252 8.08 -6.77 8.98
CA ILE A 252 9.33 -6.25 9.56
C ILE A 252 9.48 -6.63 11.04
N SER A 253 8.39 -6.65 11.79
CA SER A 253 8.40 -6.98 13.22
C SER A 253 8.82 -8.43 13.44
N LEU A 254 8.23 -9.34 12.66
CA LEU A 254 8.56 -10.76 12.68
C LEU A 254 9.98 -11.00 12.18
N LEU A 255 10.37 -10.38 11.07
CA LEU A 255 11.73 -10.47 10.54
C LEU A 255 12.77 -10.01 11.58
N TYR A 256 12.50 -8.90 12.28
CA TYR A 256 13.36 -8.41 13.36
C TYR A 256 13.51 -9.44 14.48
N ILE A 257 12.41 -10.04 14.96
CA ILE A 257 12.43 -11.06 16.01
C ILE A 257 13.27 -12.25 15.58
N LEU A 258 13.09 -12.74 14.35
CA LEU A 258 13.84 -13.88 13.82
C LEU A 258 15.32 -13.56 13.64
N ILE A 259 15.67 -12.39 13.11
CA ILE A 259 17.07 -11.95 12.96
C ILE A 259 17.75 -11.88 14.33
N ARG A 260 17.13 -11.19 15.30
CA ARG A 260 17.68 -11.00 16.64
C ARG A 260 17.89 -12.31 17.42
N ASN A 261 17.00 -13.29 17.24
CA ASN A 261 16.95 -14.46 18.11
C ASN A 261 17.43 -15.76 17.49
N ILE A 262 17.35 -15.88 16.16
CA ILE A 262 17.57 -17.14 15.44
C ILE A 262 18.73 -17.04 14.45
N SER A 263 18.92 -15.89 13.80
CA SER A 263 19.96 -15.73 12.78
C SER A 263 21.38 -15.64 13.37
N ALA A 264 22.38 -15.71 12.50
CA ALA A 264 23.79 -15.51 12.85
C ALA A 264 24.20 -14.01 12.95
N VAL A 265 23.24 -13.08 12.89
CA VAL A 265 23.52 -11.64 13.00
C VAL A 265 23.89 -11.28 14.44
N GLN A 266 25.05 -10.66 14.62
CA GLN A 266 25.49 -10.15 15.90
C GLN A 266 24.74 -8.84 16.26
N ALA A 267 24.56 -8.62 17.56
CA ALA A 267 24.01 -7.37 18.05
C ALA A 267 24.87 -6.17 17.62
N PRO A 268 24.29 -4.98 17.43
CA PRO A 268 25.07 -3.76 17.30
C PRO A 268 26.08 -3.66 18.45
N ILE A 269 27.34 -3.37 18.13
CA ILE A 269 28.44 -3.42 19.11
C ILE A 269 28.25 -2.35 20.18
N ILE A 270 27.76 -1.16 19.78
CA ILE A 270 27.71 0.00 20.67
C ILE A 270 26.41 0.02 21.47
N THR A 271 25.27 -0.14 20.81
CA THR A 271 23.96 0.05 21.43
C THR A 271 23.30 -1.26 21.86
N GLY A 272 23.67 -2.40 21.28
CA GLY A 272 22.94 -3.65 21.46
C GLY A 272 21.51 -3.60 20.87
N TRP A 273 20.77 -4.69 21.04
CA TRP A 273 19.41 -4.82 20.49
C TRP A 273 18.36 -4.05 21.32
N GLY A 274 17.43 -3.38 20.65
CA GLY A 274 16.29 -2.69 21.26
C GLY A 274 16.52 -1.20 21.53
N ASN A 275 17.76 -0.73 21.43
CA ASN A 275 18.12 0.67 21.62
C ASN A 275 18.16 1.40 20.27
N ASP A 276 17.77 2.68 20.26
CA ASP A 276 17.74 3.46 19.02
C ASP A 276 19.17 3.80 18.56
N PRO A 277 19.59 3.38 17.36
CA PRO A 277 20.94 3.67 16.86
C PRO A 277 21.11 5.09 16.32
N GLN A 278 20.10 5.98 16.43
CA GLN A 278 20.21 7.39 16.02
C GLN A 278 21.38 8.13 16.69
N ASP A 279 21.69 7.77 17.94
CA ASP A 279 22.81 8.36 18.68
C ASP A 279 24.19 7.83 18.24
N GLN A 280 24.24 6.84 17.34
CA GLN A 280 25.47 6.16 16.90
C GLN A 280 25.52 5.95 15.38
N PRO A 281 25.62 7.04 14.58
CA PRO A 281 25.61 6.96 13.11
C PRO A 281 26.86 6.27 12.53
N ARG A 282 27.93 6.08 13.31
CA ARG A 282 29.18 5.46 12.88
C ARG A 282 29.15 3.93 12.88
N ASP A 283 28.21 3.30 13.58
CA ASP A 283 28.06 1.86 13.58
C ASP A 283 27.40 1.39 12.27
N THR A 284 28.19 0.89 11.33
CA THR A 284 27.73 0.37 10.03
C THR A 284 27.58 -1.16 10.04
N SER A 285 27.56 -1.78 11.23
CA SER A 285 27.37 -3.22 11.36
C SER A 285 26.00 -3.66 10.87
N LEU A 286 25.90 -4.93 10.47
CA LEU A 286 24.63 -5.49 9.99
C LEU A 286 23.54 -5.44 11.07
N GLY A 287 23.91 -5.66 12.34
CA GLY A 287 23.00 -5.53 13.48
C GLY A 287 22.48 -4.10 13.64
N ALA A 288 23.36 -3.09 13.53
CA ALA A 288 22.97 -1.68 13.59
C ALA A 288 22.00 -1.29 12.46
N SER A 289 22.23 -1.77 11.24
CA SER A 289 21.32 -1.57 10.11
C SER A 289 19.94 -2.21 10.34
N VAL A 290 19.89 -3.40 10.94
CA VAL A 290 18.61 -4.05 11.33
C VAL A 290 17.88 -3.25 12.41
N GLU A 291 18.60 -2.72 13.41
CA GLU A 291 18.02 -1.83 14.43
C GLU A 291 17.47 -0.52 13.85
N ARG A 292 18.18 0.09 12.89
CA ARG A 292 17.69 1.28 12.19
C ARG A 292 16.37 1.01 11.48
N ILE A 293 16.23 -0.12 10.78
CA ILE A 293 14.96 -0.47 10.12
C ILE A 293 13.82 -0.64 11.15
N ARG A 294 14.10 -1.27 12.30
CA ARG A 294 13.12 -1.35 13.39
C ARG A 294 12.73 0.04 13.90
N SER A 295 13.71 0.91 14.13
CA SER A 295 13.50 2.29 14.58
C SER A 295 12.65 3.07 13.57
N PHE A 296 12.97 3.00 12.28
CA PHE A 296 12.17 3.62 11.21
C PHE A 296 10.73 3.09 11.21
N ARG A 297 10.52 1.78 11.38
CA ARG A 297 9.16 1.23 11.50
C ARG A 297 8.42 1.85 12.67
N ASN A 298 9.05 1.94 13.83
CA ASN A 298 8.42 2.52 15.01
C ASN A 298 8.06 3.99 14.80
N HIS A 299 8.96 4.81 14.25
CA HIS A 299 8.71 6.23 14.02
C HIS A 299 7.69 6.48 12.91
N ILE A 300 7.82 5.82 11.76
CA ILE A 300 6.97 6.05 10.59
C ILE A 300 5.58 5.45 10.81
N THR A 301 5.48 4.24 11.37
CA THR A 301 4.19 3.52 11.45
C THR A 301 3.59 3.46 12.86
N GLY A 302 4.41 3.46 13.91
CA GLY A 302 3.96 3.27 15.30
C GLY A 302 3.77 4.55 16.10
N HIS A 303 4.48 5.62 15.74
CA HIS A 303 4.52 6.90 16.48
C HIS A 303 4.30 8.11 15.56
N SER A 304 3.45 7.95 14.54
CA SER A 304 3.04 9.03 13.66
C SER A 304 1.57 9.39 13.96
N PRO A 305 1.30 10.37 14.85
CA PRO A 305 -0.06 10.65 15.34
C PRO A 305 -1.01 11.08 14.22
N ASP A 306 -0.52 11.89 13.29
CA ASP A 306 -1.33 12.47 12.21
C ASP A 306 -1.01 11.86 10.84
N ALA A 307 -0.11 10.86 10.77
CA ALA A 307 0.36 10.27 9.51
C ALA A 307 0.83 11.31 8.46
N LYS A 308 1.43 12.43 8.93
CA LYS A 308 1.95 13.52 8.09
C LYS A 308 3.48 13.54 8.15
N ILE A 309 4.14 13.61 6.99
CA ILE A 309 5.59 13.75 6.88
C ILE A 309 5.90 14.90 5.91
N SER A 310 6.71 15.86 6.36
CA SER A 310 7.12 17.00 5.52
C SER A 310 7.97 16.52 4.33
N ARG A 311 8.12 17.37 3.31
CA ARG A 311 9.03 17.05 2.19
C ARG A 311 10.48 16.90 2.65
N GLN A 312 10.91 17.72 3.60
CA GLN A 312 12.27 17.63 4.14
C GLN A 312 12.49 16.29 4.87
N ASP A 313 11.56 15.91 5.74
CA ASP A 313 11.63 14.64 6.46
C ASP A 313 11.60 13.44 5.51
N LEU A 314 10.82 13.53 4.43
CA LEU A 314 10.78 12.50 3.39
C LEU A 314 12.18 12.27 2.79
N GLU A 315 12.88 13.34 2.39
CA GLU A 315 14.23 13.26 1.83
C GLU A 315 15.27 12.75 2.86
N ASP A 316 15.11 13.15 4.12
CA ASP A 316 15.97 12.67 5.21
C ASP A 316 15.80 11.17 5.44
N TYR A 317 14.56 10.67 5.48
CA TYR A 317 14.28 9.23 5.57
C TYR A 317 14.79 8.46 4.36
N TRP A 318 14.65 9.05 3.17
CA TRP A 318 15.19 8.52 1.93
C TRP A 318 16.70 8.34 1.97
N THR A 319 17.43 9.31 2.48
CA THR A 319 18.88 9.22 2.67
C THR A 319 19.24 8.15 3.70
N LYS A 320 18.49 8.10 4.81
CA LYS A 320 18.66 7.10 5.87
C LYS A 320 18.42 5.67 5.37
N PHE A 321 17.39 5.46 4.54
CA PHE A 321 17.09 4.16 3.94
C PHE A 321 18.23 3.73 3.02
N GLU A 322 18.70 4.60 2.12
CA GLU A 322 19.82 4.28 1.22
C GLU A 322 21.08 3.85 1.98
N ALA A 323 21.45 4.59 3.03
CA ALA A 323 22.62 4.27 3.83
C ALA A 323 22.50 2.87 4.45
N VAL A 324 21.36 2.56 5.06
CA VAL A 324 21.09 1.26 5.68
C VAL A 324 21.07 0.13 4.66
N ILE A 325 20.41 0.34 3.52
CA ILE A 325 20.34 -0.66 2.46
C ILE A 325 21.73 -0.93 1.90
N ARG A 326 22.54 0.10 1.65
CA ARG A 326 23.92 -0.06 1.18
C ARG A 326 24.78 -0.84 2.17
N ASP A 327 24.66 -0.56 3.47
CA ASP A 327 25.39 -1.29 4.51
C ASP A 327 25.00 -2.78 4.53
N ILE A 328 23.70 -3.09 4.40
CA ILE A 328 23.19 -4.47 4.31
C ILE A 328 23.72 -5.15 3.05
N GLU A 329 23.57 -4.53 1.89
CA GLU A 329 23.96 -5.07 0.59
C GLU A 329 25.46 -5.34 0.50
N LYS A 330 26.28 -4.47 1.11
CA LYS A 330 27.73 -4.68 1.23
C LYS A 330 28.08 -5.97 1.97
N VAL A 331 27.30 -6.34 2.99
CA VAL A 331 27.51 -7.56 3.78
C VAL A 331 26.91 -8.80 3.12
N ILE A 332 25.83 -8.66 2.36
CA ILE A 332 25.15 -9.77 1.67
C ILE A 332 25.79 -10.08 0.30
N GLY A 333 26.40 -9.08 -0.35
CA GLY A 333 26.96 -9.22 -1.69
C GLY A 333 25.92 -9.21 -2.81
N ARG A 334 24.75 -8.60 -2.59
CA ARG A 334 23.65 -8.47 -3.59
C ARG A 334 23.12 -7.05 -3.60
N GLN A 335 22.86 -6.49 -4.78
CA GLN A 335 22.35 -5.12 -4.97
C GLN A 335 20.96 -5.12 -5.61
N VAL A 336 19.93 -5.49 -4.85
CA VAL A 336 18.55 -5.57 -5.35
C VAL A 336 17.65 -4.52 -4.69
N CYS A 337 17.89 -4.23 -3.41
CA CYS A 337 17.06 -3.31 -2.64
C CYS A 337 17.40 -1.86 -2.94
N SER A 338 18.68 -1.53 -3.19
CA SER A 338 19.10 -0.17 -3.58
C SER A 338 18.47 0.25 -4.91
N GLN A 339 18.51 -0.63 -5.92
CA GLN A 339 17.90 -0.37 -7.23
C GLN A 339 16.39 -0.12 -7.14
N GLU A 340 15.69 -0.88 -6.29
CA GLU A 340 14.26 -0.71 -6.06
C GLU A 340 13.96 0.61 -5.32
N LEU A 341 14.79 0.96 -4.32
CA LEU A 341 14.65 2.22 -3.60
C LEU A 341 14.82 3.42 -4.55
N ASP A 342 15.86 3.40 -5.38
CA ASP A 342 16.12 4.44 -6.39
C ASP A 342 14.95 4.57 -7.37
N ARG A 343 14.36 3.43 -7.76
CA ARG A 343 13.18 3.42 -8.63
C ARG A 343 11.99 4.12 -7.96
N GLN A 344 11.74 3.83 -6.69
CA GLN A 344 10.64 4.47 -5.95
C GLN A 344 10.92 5.97 -5.75
N LYS A 345 12.15 6.37 -5.41
CA LYS A 345 12.55 7.78 -5.30
C LYS A 345 12.32 8.54 -6.60
N ARG A 346 12.78 8.01 -7.74
CA ARG A 346 12.58 8.63 -9.06
C ARG A 346 11.10 8.82 -9.39
N GLN A 347 10.25 7.83 -9.06
CA GLN A 347 8.80 7.95 -9.24
C GLN A 347 8.22 9.10 -8.41
N VAL A 348 8.67 9.26 -7.16
CA VAL A 348 8.23 10.36 -6.29
C VAL A 348 8.70 11.73 -6.81
N ILE A 349 9.96 11.86 -7.23
CA ILE A 349 10.49 13.10 -7.81
C ILE A 349 9.70 13.51 -9.05
N SER A 350 9.40 12.56 -9.94
CA SER A 350 8.59 12.85 -11.14
C SER A 350 7.19 13.35 -10.84
N VAL A 351 6.60 12.95 -9.69
CA VAL A 351 5.29 13.46 -9.24
C VAL A 351 5.41 14.90 -8.73
N TYR A 352 6.52 15.26 -8.10
CA TYR A 352 6.76 16.63 -7.65
C TYR A 352 7.10 17.59 -8.79
N GLU A 353 7.80 17.12 -9.82
CA GLU A 353 8.16 17.93 -11.00
C GLU A 353 7.00 18.11 -11.99
N ALA A 354 5.99 17.23 -11.94
CA ALA A 354 4.79 17.31 -12.76
C ALA A 354 3.64 18.14 -12.13
N CYS A 355 3.79 18.55 -10.87
CA CYS A 355 2.87 19.42 -10.14
C CYS A 355 3.37 20.87 -10.17
#